data_AF-A0A0S8ET40-F1
#
_entry.id   AF-A0A0S8ET40-F1
#
_cell.length_a   1.000
_cell.length_b   1.000
_cell.length_c   1.000
_cell.angle_alpha   90.00
_cell.angle_beta   90.00
_cell.angle_gamma   90.00
#
_symmetry.space_group_name_H-M   'P 1'
#
loop_
_entity.id
_entity.type
_entity.pdbx_description
1 polymer ?
#
loop_
_entity_poly.entity_id
_entity_poly.type
_entity_poly.pdbx_seq_one_letter_code
_entity_poly.pdbx_strand_id
1 'polypeptide(L)' 'MRMPKSARWGAEVTKTLQQAIRNSDFSQSEVARRAGIDVGQVSRFLRGERGMTLATAAKVADVLGLDLRLVRKARARAKG' A
#
# COMPACT_ATOMS: atom_id res chain seq x y z
N MET A 1 13.22 20.25 3.20
CA MET A 1 13.77 19.01 3.81
C MET A 1 13.79 17.89 2.76
N ARG A 2 14.97 17.37 2.38
CA ARG A 2 15.10 16.35 1.31
C ARG A 2 14.94 14.97 1.93
N MET A 3 13.82 14.31 1.67
CA MET A 3 13.52 12.98 2.24
C MET A 3 14.52 11.92 1.75
N PRO A 4 15.03 11.04 2.63
CA PRO A 4 16.00 10.01 2.26
C PRO A 4 15.39 8.98 1.29
N LYS A 5 16.21 8.43 0.38
CA LYS A 5 15.78 7.45 -0.64
C LYS A 5 15.12 6.20 -0.03
N SER A 6 15.49 5.81 1.19
CA SER A 6 14.86 4.71 1.96
C SER A 6 13.40 5.03 2.34
N ALA A 7 13.09 6.27 2.69
CA ALA A 7 11.71 6.71 2.96
C ALA A 7 10.86 6.76 1.68
N ARG A 8 11.48 6.96 0.51
CA ARG A 8 10.78 7.02 -0.79
C ARG A 8 10.28 5.65 -1.26
N TRP A 9 10.89 4.54 -0.83
CA TRP A 9 10.48 3.21 -1.29
C TRP A 9 9.24 2.68 -0.58
N GLY A 10 9.13 2.91 0.74
CA GLY A 10 7.90 2.60 1.49
C GLY A 10 6.70 3.44 1.04
N ALA A 11 6.94 4.70 0.68
CA ALA A 11 5.88 5.62 0.22
C ALA A 11 5.21 5.17 -1.08
N GLU A 12 5.97 4.66 -2.06
CA GLU A 12 5.39 4.25 -3.35
C GLU A 12 4.57 2.96 -3.22
N VAL A 13 5.05 1.94 -2.50
CA VAL A 13 4.27 0.72 -2.26
C VAL A 13 2.97 1.03 -1.50
N THR A 14 3.05 1.91 -0.50
CA THR A 14 1.89 2.38 0.25
C THR A 14 0.86 3.05 -0.66
N LYS A 15 1.30 3.99 -1.51
CA LYS A 15 0.43 4.67 -2.47
C LYS A 15 -0.20 3.71 -3.47
N THR A 16 0.57 2.76 -3.99
CA THR A 16 0.04 1.74 -4.91
C THR A 16 -1.09 0.96 -4.26
N LEU A 17 -0.91 0.50 -3.02
CA LEU A 17 -1.96 -0.21 -2.30
C LEU A 17 -3.16 0.69 -1.98
N GLN A 18 -2.93 1.95 -1.57
CA GLN A 18 -4.01 2.92 -1.35
C GLN A 18 -4.82 3.14 -2.62
N GLN A 19 -4.16 3.28 -3.77
CA GLN A 19 -4.83 3.46 -5.06
C GLN A 19 -5.60 2.22 -5.48
N ALA A 20 -5.05 1.03 -5.25
CA ALA A 20 -5.74 -0.22 -5.53
C ALA A 20 -7.02 -0.36 -4.72
N ILE A 21 -7.00 -0.03 -3.42
CA ILE A 21 -8.21 0.00 -2.58
C ILE A 21 -9.22 1.01 -3.13
N ARG A 22 -8.77 2.23 -3.48
CA ARG A 22 -9.65 3.31 -3.99
C ARG A 22 -10.29 2.98 -5.34
N ASN A 23 -9.60 2.23 -6.19
CA ASN A 23 -10.06 1.85 -7.53
C ASN A 23 -10.76 0.49 -7.56
N SER A 24 -10.86 -0.20 -6.42
CA SER A 24 -11.58 -1.46 -6.34
C SER A 24 -13.09 -1.24 -6.38
N ASP A 25 -13.84 -2.27 -6.78
CA ASP A 25 -15.30 -2.26 -6.72
C ASP A 25 -15.85 -2.39 -5.28
N PHE A 26 -14.96 -2.49 -4.29
CA PHE A 26 -15.31 -2.65 -2.89
C PHE A 26 -15.25 -1.33 -2.14
N SER A 27 -16.23 -1.09 -1.27
CA SER A 27 -16.15 -0.01 -0.29
C SER A 27 -15.05 -0.28 0.75
N GLN A 28 -14.63 0.74 1.49
CA GLN A 28 -13.63 0.58 2.56
C GLN A 28 -14.08 -0.45 3.63
N SER A 29 -15.37 -0.47 3.95
CA SER A 29 -15.94 -1.41 4.91
C SER A 29 -16.02 -2.83 4.36
N GLU A 30 -16.29 -2.99 3.06
CA GLU A 30 -16.28 -4.29 2.38
C GLU A 30 -14.88 -4.89 2.33
N VAL A 31 -13.86 -4.08 1.97
CA VAL A 31 -12.45 -4.49 2.00
C VAL A 31 -12.06 -4.92 3.41
N ALA A 32 -12.39 -4.12 4.43
CA ALA A 32 -12.09 -4.43 5.82
C ALA A 32 -12.74 -5.74 6.27
N ARG A 33 -14.04 -5.93 5.96
CA ARG A 33 -14.78 -7.14 6.31
C ARG A 33 -14.17 -8.38 5.67
N ARG A 34 -13.90 -8.34 4.36
CA ARG A 34 -13.32 -9.47 3.62
C ARG A 34 -11.90 -9.79 4.09
N ALA A 35 -11.11 -8.77 4.43
CA ALA A 35 -9.75 -8.95 4.93
C ALA A 35 -9.70 -9.34 6.42
N GLY A 36 -10.84 -9.35 7.12
CA GLY A 36 -10.91 -9.66 8.55
C GLY A 36 -10.19 -8.63 9.43
N ILE A 37 -10.36 -7.34 9.12
CA ILE A 37 -9.70 -6.22 9.82
C ILE A 37 -10.70 -5.13 10.18
N ASP A 38 -10.30 -4.25 11.10
CA ASP A 38 -11.10 -3.08 11.48
C ASP A 38 -11.21 -2.05 10.34
N VAL A 39 -12.40 -1.50 10.13
CA VAL A 39 -12.67 -0.48 9.09
C VAL A 39 -11.84 0.79 9.35
N GLY A 40 -11.64 1.15 10.63
CA GLY A 40 -10.79 2.27 11.02
C GLY A 40 -9.33 2.10 10.61
N GLN A 41 -8.81 0.86 10.55
CA GLN A 41 -7.47 0.59 10.01
C GLN A 41 -7.38 0.95 8.52
N VAL A 42 -8.37 0.54 7.72
CA VAL A 42 -8.42 0.88 6.28
C VAL A 42 -8.55 2.40 6.09
N SER A 43 -9.45 3.04 6.83
CA SER A 43 -9.68 4.48 6.73
C SER A 43 -8.44 5.31 7.10
N ARG A 44 -7.77 4.98 8.21
CA ARG A 44 -6.53 5.66 8.64
C ARG A 44 -5.38 5.40 7.67
N PHE A 45 -5.30 4.19 7.12
CA PHE A 45 -4.32 3.85 6.08
C PHE A 45 -4.53 4.69 4.82
N LEU A 46 -5.76 4.79 4.32
CA LEU A 46 -6.08 5.58 3.12
C LEU A 46 -5.85 7.10 3.28
N ARG A 47 -5.91 7.60 4.51
CA ARG A 47 -5.61 9.00 4.87
C ARG A 47 -4.13 9.25 5.15
N GLY A 48 -3.30 8.21 5.20
CA GLY A 48 -1.88 8.31 5.53
C GLY A 48 -1.60 8.63 7.00
N GLU A 49 -2.62 8.55 7.87
CA GLU A 49 -2.51 8.79 9.31
C GLU A 49 -1.77 7.64 10.01
N ARG A 50 -1.90 6.42 9.49
CA ARG A 50 -1.22 5.24 10.03
C ARG A 50 -0.83 4.28 8.91
N GLY A 51 0.42 3.81 8.95
CA GLY A 51 0.85 2.70 8.10
C GLY A 51 0.16 1.38 8.49
N MET A 52 0.26 0.40 7.61
CA MET A 52 -0.24 -0.96 7.84
C MET A 52 0.94 -1.93 7.89
N THR A 53 0.84 -2.99 8.69
CA THR A 53 1.86 -4.05 8.70
C THR A 53 1.82 -4.83 7.39
N LEU A 54 2.93 -5.49 7.03
CA LEU A 54 2.99 -6.30 5.81
C LEU A 54 1.94 -7.43 5.82
N ALA A 55 1.74 -8.08 6.97
CA ALA A 55 0.75 -9.15 7.11
C ALA A 55 -0.68 -8.66 6.83
N THR A 56 -1.03 -7.47 7.32
CA THR A 56 -2.37 -6.90 7.07
C THR A 56 -2.51 -6.40 5.64
N ALA A 57 -1.44 -5.83 5.07
CA ALA A 57 -1.41 -5.45 3.66
C ALA A 57 -1.59 -6.65 2.73
N ALA A 58 -1.01 -7.82 3.07
CA ALA A 58 -1.19 -9.06 2.32
C ALA A 58 -2.66 -9.52 2.30
N LYS A 59 -3.34 -9.50 3.46
CA LYS A 59 -4.79 -9.82 3.51
C LYS A 59 -5.62 -8.91 2.61
N VAL A 60 -5.30 -7.62 2.58
CA VAL A 60 -5.99 -6.67 1.71
C VAL A 60 -5.66 -6.97 0.24
N ALA A 61 -4.42 -7.31 -0.09
CA ALA A 61 -4.02 -7.70 -1.44
C ALA A 61 -4.78 -8.95 -1.92
N ASP A 62 -4.93 -9.97 -1.07
CA ASP A 62 -5.70 -11.20 -1.39
C ASP A 62 -7.17 -10.87 -1.74
N VAL A 63 -7.81 -9.99 -0.96
CA VAL A 63 -9.19 -9.54 -1.22
C VAL A 63 -9.31 -8.83 -2.58
N LEU A 64 -8.27 -8.11 -2.97
CA LEU A 64 -8.22 -7.35 -4.22
C LEU A 64 -7.70 -8.19 -5.40
N GLY A 65 -7.34 -9.45 -5.20
CA GLY A 65 -6.75 -10.31 -6.24
C GLY A 65 -5.37 -9.83 -6.71
N LEU A 66 -4.57 -9.29 -5.79
CA LEU A 66 -3.25 -8.71 -6.09
C LEU A 66 -2.13 -9.56 -5.52
N ASP A 67 -1.04 -9.68 -6.29
CA ASP A 67 0.20 -10.31 -5.84
C ASP A 67 1.33 -9.30 -5.66
N LEU A 68 2.23 -9.57 -4.69
CA LEU A 68 3.46 -8.82 -4.51
C LEU A 68 4.57 -9.35 -5.43
N ARG A 69 5.12 -8.49 -6.29
CA ARG A 69 6.22 -8.84 -7.20
C ARG A 69 7.51 -8.09 -6.87
N LEU A 70 8.63 -8.81 -6.90
CA LEU A 70 9.95 -8.21 -6.76
C LEU A 70 10.31 -7.42 -8.02
N VAL A 71 10.39 -6.08 -7.89
CA VAL A 71 10.81 -5.20 -8.99
C VAL A 71 12.15 -4.57 -8.65
N ARG A 72 13.17 -4.81 -9.48
CA ARG A 72 14.46 -4.12 -9.38
C ARG A 72 14.32 -2.72 -9.98
N LYS A 73 14.32 -1.68 -9.14
CA LYS A 73 14.41 -0.30 -9.63
C LYS A 73 15.78 -0.10 -10.29
N ALA A 74 15.80 0.25 -11.57
CA ALA A 74 17.05 0.61 -12.25
C ALA A 74 17.75 1.71 -11.43
N ARG A 75 19.02 1.51 -11.07
CA ARG A 75 19.81 2.63 -10.54
C ARG A 75 19.87 3.65 -11.65
N ALA A 76 19.29 4.83 -11.43
CA ALA A 76 19.53 5.98 -12.29
C ALA A 76 21.05 6.11 -12.40
N ARG A 77 21.61 5.83 -13.59
CA ARG A 77 23.03 6.04 -13.85
C ARG A 77 23.30 7.49 -13.51
N ALA A 78 24.16 7.72 -12.52
CA ALA A 78 24.75 9.04 -12.35
C ALA A 78 25.45 9.34 -13.67
N LYS A 79 24.95 10.34 -14.42
CA LYS A 79 25.69 10.88 -15.54
C LYS A 79 27.03 11.35 -14.99
N GLY A 80 28.11 10.83 -15.58
CA GLY A 80 29.46 11.36 -15.40
C GLY A 80 29.59 12.75 -15.99
#